data_AF-A0A7S2HB17-F1
#
_entry.id   AF-A0A7S2HB17-F1
#
_cell.length_a   1.000
_cell.length_b   1.000
_cell.length_c   1.000
_cell.angle_alpha   90.00
_cell.angle_beta   90.00
_cell.angle_gamma   90.00
#
_symmetry.space_group_name_H-M   'P 1'
#
loop_
_entity.id
_entity.type
_entity.pdbx_description
1 polymer ?
#
loop_
_entity_poly.entity_id
_entity_poly.type
_entity_poly.pdbx_seq_one_letter_code
_entity_poly.pdbx_strand_id
1 'polypeptide(L)'
;SICFVIYDMVMIPLQLFDLPDNAFTEFCAWTTRLFWSFDIFMSLSTGVLKRDGQIEYRFSKIACNYIKTWFLVDALIVAIDWIEVLWSEGSFLGFARAGKASRTFRIIRMVRLLRLARVRNVLHALFERIESEQLSILAGIVSIMLVIVGLSHIIACIWYGLAVEEARPDTWLKVHRFEDAPVEYQYTTALHWSLLQFAGGTDEIVPQNTGERLYAVGVFILAFVLASIFVGRLTSSMTQLHMLSNKDIEKFQ
;
A
#
# COMPACT_ATOMS: atom_id res chain seq x y z
N SER A 1 11.67 6.91 9.09
CA SER A 1 10.65 7.06 8.03
C SER A 1 10.25 5.76 7.36
N ILE A 2 11.20 4.92 6.88
CA ILE A 2 10.88 3.67 6.15
C ILE A 2 9.95 2.73 6.93
N CYS A 3 10.25 2.44 8.20
CA CYS A 3 9.42 1.54 9.02
C CYS A 3 7.97 2.03 9.17
N PHE A 4 7.76 3.35 9.31
CA PHE A 4 6.42 3.94 9.38
C PHE A 4 5.67 3.83 8.05
N VAL A 5 6.35 3.99 6.91
CA VAL A 5 5.73 3.75 5.59
C VAL A 5 5.29 2.30 5.43
N ILE A 6 6.14 1.35 5.84
CA ILE A 6 5.83 -0.08 5.76
C ILE A 6 4.66 -0.42 6.70
N TYR A 7 4.69 0.10 7.92
CA TYR A 7 3.60 -0.08 8.89
C TYR A 7 2.27 0.46 8.32
N ASP A 8 2.26 1.69 7.80
CA ASP A 8 1.08 2.28 7.19
C ASP A 8 0.57 1.50 5.96
N MET A 9 1.49 0.98 5.13
CA MET A 9 1.14 0.16 3.96
C MET A 9 0.35 -1.10 4.34
N VAL A 10 0.65 -1.69 5.50
CA VAL A 10 -0.04 -2.89 6.01
C VAL A 10 -1.28 -2.51 6.81
N MET A 11 -1.18 -1.51 7.68
CA MET A 11 -2.25 -1.22 8.64
C MET A 11 -3.39 -0.40 8.05
N ILE A 12 -3.14 0.51 7.10
CA ILE A 12 -4.20 1.34 6.51
C ILE A 12 -5.25 0.47 5.78
N PRO A 13 -4.87 -0.47 4.88
CA PRO A 13 -5.87 -1.36 4.26
C PRO A 13 -6.54 -2.29 5.29
N LEU A 14 -5.76 -2.82 6.24
CA LEU A 14 -6.25 -3.79 7.22
C LEU A 14 -7.29 -3.19 8.19
N GLN A 15 -7.33 -1.88 8.36
CA GLN A 15 -8.42 -1.20 9.07
C GLN A 15 -9.82 -1.42 8.47
N LEU A 16 -9.92 -1.96 7.24
CA LEU A 16 -11.21 -2.40 6.69
C LEU A 16 -11.78 -3.62 7.39
N PHE A 17 -10.95 -4.44 8.04
CA PHE A 17 -11.33 -5.65 8.76
C PHE A 17 -11.83 -5.40 10.20
N ASP A 18 -12.08 -4.14 10.57
CA ASP A 18 -12.54 -3.73 11.92
C ASP A 18 -11.78 -4.48 13.03
N LEU A 19 -10.44 -4.43 12.97
CA LEU A 19 -9.54 -5.12 13.89
C LEU A 19 -9.85 -4.74 15.35
N PRO A 20 -9.66 -5.66 16.31
CA PRO A 20 -9.85 -5.37 17.72
C PRO A 20 -8.92 -4.23 18.19
N ASP A 21 -9.52 -3.22 18.82
CA ASP A 21 -8.80 -2.08 19.39
C ASP A 21 -7.99 -2.54 20.60
N ASN A 22 -6.67 -2.46 20.49
CA ASN A 22 -5.72 -2.80 21.54
C ASN A 22 -4.87 -1.57 21.88
N ALA A 23 -4.38 -1.48 23.12
CA ALA A 23 -3.51 -0.37 23.54
C ALA A 23 -2.29 -0.18 22.62
N PHE A 24 -1.79 -1.28 22.04
CA PHE A 24 -0.70 -1.24 21.07
C PHE A 24 -1.10 -0.59 19.73
N THR A 25 -2.26 -0.95 19.16
CA THR A 25 -2.71 -0.40 17.87
C THR A 25 -3.03 1.09 18.00
N GLU A 26 -3.60 1.50 19.12
CA GLU A 26 -3.83 2.91 19.45
C GLU A 26 -2.51 3.69 19.61
N PHE A 27 -1.56 3.15 20.39
CA PHE A 27 -0.24 3.76 20.56
C PHE A 27 0.48 3.94 19.22
N CYS A 28 0.47 2.92 18.37
CA CYS A 28 1.07 2.99 17.05
C CYS A 28 0.36 4.02 16.14
N ALA A 29 -0.98 4.10 16.18
CA ALA A 29 -1.75 5.07 15.42
C ALA A 29 -1.45 6.53 15.82
N TRP A 30 -1.31 6.80 17.13
CA TRP A 30 -0.89 8.12 17.61
C TRP A 30 0.55 8.44 17.21
N THR A 31 1.44 7.45 17.34
CA THR A 31 2.86 7.61 16.97
C THR A 31 3.02 7.92 15.48
N THR A 32 2.33 7.18 14.59
CA THR A 32 2.40 7.43 13.15
C THR A 32 1.80 8.80 12.79
N ARG A 33 0.66 9.18 13.38
CA ARG A 33 0.02 10.49 13.16
C ARG A 33 0.95 11.66 13.53
N LEU A 34 1.59 11.59 14.70
CA LEU A 34 2.55 12.61 15.13
C LEU A 34 3.77 12.61 14.23
N PHE A 35 4.34 11.44 13.94
CA PHE A 35 5.50 11.30 13.06
C PHE A 35 5.26 11.98 11.70
N TRP A 36 4.10 11.75 11.06
CA TRP A 36 3.78 12.35 9.77
C TRP A 36 3.50 13.84 9.81
N SER A 37 2.96 14.33 10.93
CA SER A 37 2.80 15.77 11.15
C SER A 37 4.18 16.44 11.23
N PHE A 38 5.14 15.82 11.93
CA PHE A 38 6.53 16.29 12.00
C PHE A 38 7.31 16.11 10.70
N ASP A 39 7.03 15.06 9.91
CA ASP A 39 7.69 14.78 8.63
C ASP A 39 7.50 15.91 7.61
N ILE A 40 6.36 16.62 7.65
CA ILE A 40 6.14 17.82 6.80
C ILE A 40 7.16 18.91 7.14
N PHE A 41 7.39 19.19 8.42
CA PHE A 41 8.38 20.18 8.85
C PHE A 41 9.80 19.75 8.53
N MET A 42 10.12 18.47 8.75
CA MET A 42 11.42 17.92 8.39
C MET A 42 11.65 17.98 6.86
N SER A 43 10.62 17.71 6.06
CA SER A 43 10.69 17.76 4.59
C SER A 43 10.97 19.17 4.07
N LEU A 44 10.49 20.22 4.75
CA LEU A 44 10.84 21.61 4.42
C LEU A 44 12.32 21.95 4.65
N SER A 45 13.00 21.20 5.52
CA SER A 45 14.43 21.36 5.83
C SER A 45 15.34 20.34 5.14
N THR A 46 14.77 19.36 4.42
CA THR A 46 15.53 18.27 3.81
C THR A 46 16.06 18.69 2.44
N GLY A 47 17.37 18.56 2.23
CA GLY A 47 18.03 18.93 0.97
C GLY A 47 17.51 18.13 -0.23
N VAL A 48 17.32 18.83 -1.36
CA VAL A 48 16.85 18.20 -2.61
C VAL A 48 18.07 17.90 -3.49
N LEU A 49 18.19 16.64 -3.91
CA LEU A 49 19.19 16.24 -4.90
C LEU A 49 18.78 16.78 -6.28
N LYS A 50 19.63 17.62 -6.86
CA LYS A 50 19.45 18.11 -8.22
C LYS A 50 19.90 17.06 -9.25
N ARG A 51 19.50 17.28 -10.50
CA ARG A 51 19.90 16.43 -11.64
C ARG A 51 21.41 16.42 -11.91
N ASP A 52 22.14 17.41 -11.41
CA ASP A 52 23.60 17.52 -11.51
C ASP A 52 24.34 16.73 -10.40
N GLY A 53 23.61 16.02 -9.53
CA GLY A 53 24.18 15.27 -8.42
C GLY A 53 24.53 16.14 -7.20
N GLN A 54 24.29 17.45 -7.24
CA GLN A 54 24.53 18.34 -6.10
C GLN A 54 23.28 18.44 -5.22
N ILE A 55 23.50 18.48 -3.91
CA ILE A 55 22.42 18.68 -2.93
C ILE A 55 22.22 20.19 -2.72
N GLU A 56 21.02 20.68 -2.97
CA GLU A 56 20.66 22.08 -2.70
C GLU A 56 20.20 22.22 -1.24
N TYR A 57 20.93 23.01 -0.46
CA TYR A 57 20.66 23.26 0.96
C TYR A 57 19.89 24.58 1.22
N ARG A 58 19.62 25.39 0.19
CA ARG A 58 18.92 26.67 0.36
C ARG A 58 17.45 26.46 0.72
N PHE A 59 17.09 26.80 1.95
CA PHE A 59 15.74 26.66 2.49
C PHE A 59 14.63 27.18 1.56
N SER A 60 14.75 28.41 1.04
CA SER A 60 13.70 29.00 0.17
C SER A 60 13.44 28.19 -1.10
N LYS A 61 14.48 27.57 -1.67
CA LYS A 61 14.33 26.72 -2.86
C LYS A 61 13.75 25.36 -2.51
N ILE A 62 14.20 24.76 -1.40
CA ILE A 62 13.66 23.49 -0.88
C ILE A 62 12.17 23.65 -0.60
N ALA A 63 11.78 24.68 0.15
CA ALA A 63 10.39 24.95 0.49
C ALA A 63 9.53 25.18 -0.77
N CYS A 64 9.99 25.99 -1.72
CA CYS A 64 9.25 26.24 -2.97
C CYS A 64 9.07 24.97 -3.80
N ASN A 65 10.11 24.12 -3.88
CA ASN A 65 10.03 22.85 -4.58
C ASN A 65 9.05 21.89 -3.88
N TYR A 66 9.20 21.70 -2.57
CA TYR A 66 8.36 20.80 -1.77
C TYR A 66 6.88 21.22 -1.80
N ILE A 67 6.60 22.52 -1.69
CA ILE A 67 5.23 23.08 -1.76
C ILE A 67 4.56 22.75 -3.10
N LYS A 68 5.31 22.81 -4.21
CA LYS A 68 4.79 22.52 -5.54
C LYS A 68 4.59 21.04 -5.81
N THR A 69 5.33 20.15 -5.15
CA THR A 69 5.34 18.72 -5.48
C THR A 69 4.54 17.85 -4.51
N TRP A 70 4.78 17.99 -3.20
CA TRP A 70 4.35 16.98 -2.21
C TRP A 70 3.53 17.56 -1.06
N PHE A 71 3.74 18.84 -0.72
CA PHE A 71 3.06 19.47 0.42
C PHE A 71 1.54 19.34 0.36
N LEU A 72 0.92 19.54 -0.81
CA LEU A 72 -0.55 19.48 -0.92
C LEU A 72 -1.09 18.07 -0.60
N VAL A 73 -0.39 17.02 -1.06
CA VAL A 73 -0.75 15.63 -0.77
C VAL A 73 -0.53 15.33 0.71
N ASP A 74 0.64 15.70 1.25
CA ASP A 74 0.98 15.43 2.65
C ASP A 74 0.07 16.18 3.63
N ALA A 75 -0.20 17.46 3.37
CA ALA A 75 -1.08 18.29 4.18
C ALA A 75 -2.51 17.78 4.14
N LEU A 76 -3.00 17.31 2.99
CA LEU A 76 -4.33 16.72 2.88
C LEU A 76 -4.45 15.43 3.68
N ILE A 77 -3.45 14.56 3.61
CA ILE A 77 -3.44 13.30 4.37
C ILE A 77 -3.40 13.59 5.88
N VAL A 78 -2.49 14.47 6.32
CA VAL A 78 -2.39 14.84 7.75
C VAL A 78 -3.67 15.54 8.23
N ALA A 79 -4.26 16.42 7.43
CA ALA A 79 -5.53 17.07 7.77
C ALA A 79 -6.66 16.04 7.97
N ILE A 80 -6.77 15.06 7.08
CA ILE A 80 -7.72 13.95 7.23
C ILE A 80 -7.47 13.18 8.54
N ASP A 81 -6.20 12.93 8.90
CA ASP A 81 -5.82 12.21 10.12
C ASP A 81 -6.27 12.93 11.40
N TRP A 82 -6.21 14.26 11.41
CA TRP A 82 -6.68 15.07 12.52
C TRP A 82 -8.20 15.26 12.52
N ILE A 83 -8.83 15.39 11.34
CA ILE A 83 -10.29 15.46 11.23
C ILE A 83 -10.93 14.18 11.77
N GLU A 84 -10.35 13.00 11.51
CA GLU A 84 -10.86 11.74 12.06
C GLU A 84 -10.88 11.75 13.59
N VAL A 85 -9.80 12.21 14.24
CA VAL A 85 -9.71 12.30 15.70
C VAL A 85 -10.70 13.31 16.27
N LEU A 86 -10.77 14.50 15.67
CA LEU A 86 -11.71 15.55 16.08
C LEU A 86 -13.16 15.07 15.94
N TRP A 87 -13.46 14.25 14.95
CA TRP A 87 -14.80 13.68 14.77
C TRP A 87 -15.09 12.56 15.75
N SER A 88 -14.11 11.69 16.06
CA SER A 88 -14.30 10.65 17.08
C SER A 88 -14.54 11.26 18.46
N GLU A 89 -13.82 12.32 18.83
CA GLU A 89 -14.00 13.03 20.10
C GLU A 89 -15.24 13.95 20.10
N GLY A 90 -15.53 14.62 18.98
CA GLY A 90 -16.67 15.52 18.80
C GLY A 90 -18.03 14.83 18.77
N SER A 91 -18.07 13.49 18.72
CA SER A 91 -19.29 12.68 18.86
C SER A 91 -20.00 12.84 20.23
N PHE A 92 -19.36 13.53 21.20
CA PHE A 92 -19.97 13.98 22.46
C PHE A 92 -21.04 15.08 22.29
N LEU A 93 -20.96 15.89 21.22
CA LEU A 93 -21.96 16.91 20.88
C LEU A 93 -22.90 16.34 19.81
N GLY A 94 -23.81 15.48 20.26
CA GLY A 94 -24.58 14.57 19.42
C GLY A 94 -25.24 15.21 18.19
N PHE A 95 -25.22 14.47 17.08
CA PHE A 95 -26.41 14.22 16.26
C PHE A 95 -26.16 13.03 15.32
N ALA A 96 -27.03 12.03 15.46
CA ALA A 96 -27.36 10.95 14.55
C ALA A 96 -26.77 11.01 13.13
N ARG A 97 -25.85 10.07 12.81
CA ARG A 97 -25.65 9.46 11.47
C ARG A 97 -24.63 8.31 11.48
N ALA A 98 -24.66 7.43 12.49
CA ALA A 98 -23.68 6.34 12.66
C ALA A 98 -23.53 5.44 11.40
N GLY A 99 -24.62 5.14 10.68
CA GLY A 99 -24.56 4.27 9.50
C GLY A 99 -23.97 4.91 8.23
N LYS A 100 -24.30 6.17 7.91
CA LYS A 100 -23.74 6.87 6.73
C LYS A 100 -22.33 7.41 6.99
N ALA A 101 -22.04 7.80 8.23
CA ALA A 101 -20.72 8.25 8.65
C ALA A 101 -19.68 7.12 8.49
N SER A 102 -20.00 5.89 8.91
CA SER A 102 -19.09 4.73 8.79
C SER A 102 -18.57 4.54 7.35
N ARG A 103 -19.44 4.62 6.33
CA ARG A 103 -19.04 4.50 4.92
C ARG A 103 -18.12 5.63 4.46
N THR A 104 -18.49 6.87 4.76
CA THR A 104 -17.69 8.03 4.36
C THR A 104 -16.31 8.00 5.01
N PHE A 105 -16.21 7.58 6.28
CA PHE A 105 -14.92 7.41 6.96
C PHE A 105 -14.06 6.31 6.33
N ARG A 106 -14.63 5.15 5.99
CA ARG A 106 -13.89 4.09 5.28
C ARG A 106 -13.28 4.59 3.97
N ILE A 107 -14.02 5.38 3.18
CA ILE A 107 -13.52 5.96 1.92
C ILE A 107 -12.44 7.02 2.19
N ILE A 108 -12.64 7.89 3.19
CA ILE A 108 -11.66 8.91 3.57
C ILE A 108 -10.34 8.27 4.01
N ARG A 109 -10.37 7.15 4.74
CA ARG A 109 -9.16 6.39 5.12
C ARG A 109 -8.38 5.88 3.90
N MET A 110 -9.07 5.51 2.80
CA MET A 110 -8.40 5.07 1.57
C MET A 110 -7.54 6.15 0.93
N VAL A 111 -7.84 7.43 1.17
CA VAL A 111 -6.98 8.54 0.69
C VAL A 111 -5.57 8.45 1.27
N ARG A 112 -5.41 7.87 2.46
CA ARG A 112 -4.09 7.62 3.05
C ARG A 112 -3.24 6.65 2.23
N LEU A 113 -3.84 5.83 1.35
CA LEU A 113 -3.09 4.99 0.41
C LEU A 113 -2.29 5.80 -0.60
N LEU A 114 -2.54 7.12 -0.75
CA LEU A 114 -1.65 7.99 -1.51
C LEU A 114 -0.22 8.03 -0.93
N ARG A 115 -0.03 7.66 0.36
CA ARG A 115 1.28 7.44 0.97
C ARG A 115 2.09 6.36 0.23
N LEU A 116 1.45 5.43 -0.50
CA LEU A 116 2.13 4.43 -1.34
C LEU A 116 3.03 5.06 -2.40
N ALA A 117 2.79 6.29 -2.82
CA ALA A 117 3.68 7.00 -3.73
C ALA A 117 5.11 7.16 -3.16
N ARG A 118 5.27 7.08 -1.83
CA ARG A 118 6.58 7.10 -1.15
C ARG A 118 7.28 5.74 -1.15
N VAL A 119 6.61 4.64 -1.49
CA VAL A 119 7.21 3.29 -1.55
C VAL A 119 8.38 3.24 -2.53
N ARG A 120 8.31 3.97 -3.65
CA ARG A 120 9.44 4.07 -4.59
C ARG A 120 10.71 4.58 -3.91
N ASN A 121 10.58 5.59 -3.04
CA ASN A 121 11.71 6.15 -2.32
C ASN A 121 12.25 5.16 -1.28
N VAL A 122 11.36 4.38 -0.64
CA VAL A 122 11.74 3.30 0.27
C VAL A 122 12.54 2.23 -0.46
N LEU A 123 12.04 1.72 -1.59
CA LEU A 123 12.73 0.70 -2.38
C LEU A 123 14.09 1.22 -2.85
N HIS A 124 14.16 2.46 -3.35
CA HIS A 124 15.43 3.06 -3.73
C HIS A 124 16.40 3.11 -2.56
N ALA A 125 15.98 3.62 -1.39
CA ALA A 125 16.84 3.74 -0.22
C ALA A 125 17.30 2.38 0.34
N LEU A 126 16.50 1.32 0.22
CA LEU A 126 16.87 -0.04 0.64
C LEU A 126 17.95 -0.64 -0.26
N PHE A 127 17.91 -0.34 -1.56
CA PHE A 127 18.79 -0.96 -2.55
C PHE A 127 19.96 -0.09 -3.00
N GLU A 128 20.00 1.19 -2.63
CA GLU A 128 21.08 2.15 -2.95
C GLU A 128 22.46 1.72 -2.42
N ARG A 129 22.51 0.87 -1.38
CA ARG A 129 23.76 0.39 -0.77
C ARG A 129 24.36 -0.86 -1.42
N ILE A 130 23.77 -1.32 -2.53
CA ILE A 130 24.20 -2.56 -3.17
C ILE A 130 25.21 -2.24 -4.27
N GLU A 131 26.48 -2.48 -3.99
CA GLU A 131 27.58 -2.25 -4.96
C GLU A 131 27.81 -3.44 -5.91
N SER A 132 27.38 -4.65 -5.53
CA SER A 132 27.55 -5.85 -6.37
C SER A 132 26.45 -5.94 -7.44
N GLU A 133 26.85 -6.15 -8.70
CA GLU A 133 25.93 -6.33 -9.83
C GLU A 133 24.98 -7.52 -9.63
N GLN A 134 25.48 -8.65 -9.10
CA GLN A 134 24.66 -9.83 -8.85
C GLN A 134 23.61 -9.59 -7.75
N LEU A 135 24.01 -8.93 -6.67
CA LEU A 135 23.09 -8.57 -5.57
C LEU A 135 22.07 -7.51 -6.03
N SER A 136 22.45 -6.61 -6.94
CA SER A 136 21.54 -5.59 -7.49
C SER A 136 20.43 -6.23 -8.32
N ILE A 137 20.76 -7.24 -9.13
CA ILE A 137 19.79 -8.03 -9.90
C ILE A 137 18.83 -8.77 -8.94
N LEU A 138 19.37 -9.48 -7.94
CA LEU A 138 18.55 -10.19 -6.95
C LEU A 138 17.62 -9.25 -6.18
N ALA A 139 18.14 -8.11 -5.74
CA ALA A 139 17.38 -7.06 -5.08
C ALA A 139 16.22 -6.53 -5.93
N GLY A 140 16.44 -6.36 -7.24
CA GLY A 140 15.40 -5.99 -8.19
C GLY A 140 14.26 -7.02 -8.25
N ILE A 141 14.59 -8.31 -8.26
CA ILE A 141 13.59 -9.40 -8.24
C ILE A 141 12.79 -9.36 -6.93
N VAL A 142 13.49 -9.31 -5.79
CA VAL A 142 12.85 -9.25 -4.45
C VAL A 142 11.95 -8.01 -4.35
N SER A 143 12.39 -6.87 -4.87
CA SER A 143 11.60 -5.63 -4.90
C SER A 143 10.26 -5.83 -5.62
N ILE A 144 10.24 -6.51 -6.76
CA ILE A 144 8.99 -6.74 -7.49
C ILE A 144 8.10 -7.73 -6.75
N MET A 145 8.67 -8.78 -6.14
CA MET A 145 7.88 -9.71 -5.33
C MET A 145 7.20 -9.00 -4.15
N LEU A 146 7.91 -8.11 -3.45
CA LEU A 146 7.34 -7.30 -2.37
C LEU A 146 6.21 -6.39 -2.86
N VAL A 147 6.34 -5.82 -4.06
CA VAL A 147 5.28 -5.01 -4.69
C VAL A 147 4.05 -5.87 -5.00
N ILE A 148 4.22 -7.08 -5.54
CA ILE A 148 3.09 -8.00 -5.82
C ILE A 148 2.37 -8.39 -4.54
N VAL A 149 3.10 -8.77 -3.49
CA VAL A 149 2.51 -9.13 -2.18
C VAL A 149 1.78 -7.93 -1.57
N GLY A 150 2.40 -6.74 -1.57
CA GLY A 150 1.78 -5.53 -1.06
C GLY A 150 0.51 -5.12 -1.82
N LEU A 151 0.53 -5.22 -3.16
CA LEU A 151 -0.67 -4.97 -3.98
C LEU A 151 -1.76 -6.02 -3.72
N SER A 152 -1.39 -7.29 -3.58
CA SER A 152 -2.35 -8.36 -3.29
C SER A 152 -3.02 -8.15 -1.92
N HIS A 153 -2.26 -7.68 -0.93
CA HIS A 153 -2.81 -7.28 0.36
C HIS A 153 -3.83 -6.14 0.24
N ILE A 154 -3.52 -5.08 -0.53
CA ILE A 154 -4.43 -3.96 -0.75
C ILE A 154 -5.70 -4.41 -1.49
N ILE A 155 -5.54 -5.24 -2.54
CA ILE A 155 -6.66 -5.80 -3.31
C ILE A 155 -7.56 -6.63 -2.41
N ALA A 156 -6.99 -7.51 -1.59
CA ALA A 156 -7.72 -8.32 -0.63
C ALA A 156 -8.51 -7.47 0.39
N CYS A 157 -7.90 -6.40 0.92
CA CYS A 157 -8.58 -5.53 1.87
C CYS A 157 -9.75 -4.78 1.22
N ILE A 158 -9.57 -4.25 0.01
CA ILE A 158 -10.67 -3.59 -0.73
C ILE A 158 -11.77 -4.60 -1.07
N TRP A 159 -11.41 -5.83 -1.46
CA TRP A 159 -12.35 -6.91 -1.73
C TRP A 159 -13.24 -7.24 -0.53
N TYR A 160 -12.65 -7.32 0.66
CA TYR A 160 -13.40 -7.45 1.91
C TYR A 160 -14.25 -6.21 2.21
N GLY A 161 -13.69 -5.01 2.07
CA GLY A 161 -14.39 -3.76 2.31
C GLY A 161 -15.64 -3.55 1.44
N LEU A 162 -15.66 -4.11 0.22
CA LEU A 162 -16.84 -4.15 -0.64
C LEU A 162 -17.91 -5.12 -0.14
N ALA A 163 -17.53 -6.19 0.54
CA ALA A 163 -18.44 -7.26 0.97
C ALA A 163 -19.09 -7.03 2.34
N VAL A 164 -18.45 -6.24 3.21
CA VAL A 164 -19.00 -5.83 4.52
C VAL A 164 -20.12 -4.77 4.38
N GLU A 165 -20.43 -4.32 3.16
CA GLU A 165 -21.53 -3.36 2.95
C GLU A 165 -22.88 -3.98 3.37
N GLU A 166 -23.36 -3.66 4.59
CA GLU A 166 -24.59 -4.20 5.18
C GLU A 166 -25.82 -4.10 4.26
N ALA A 167 -25.89 -3.03 3.47
CA ALA A 167 -27.00 -2.74 2.56
C ALA A 167 -27.13 -3.73 1.39
N ARG A 168 -26.10 -4.54 1.11
CA ARG A 168 -26.12 -5.53 0.03
C ARG A 168 -26.33 -6.93 0.62
N PRO A 169 -27.44 -7.63 0.31
CA PRO A 169 -27.66 -8.99 0.78
C PRO A 169 -26.77 -10.01 0.05
N ASP A 170 -26.36 -9.72 -1.18
CA ASP A 170 -25.68 -10.66 -2.07
C ASP A 170 -24.19 -10.30 -2.22
N THR A 171 -23.40 -10.55 -1.17
CA THR A 171 -21.94 -10.41 -1.19
C THR A 171 -21.28 -11.77 -1.03
N TRP A 172 -20.04 -11.91 -1.50
CA TRP A 172 -19.30 -13.17 -1.34
C TRP A 172 -19.19 -13.60 0.14
N LEU A 173 -19.04 -12.64 1.05
CA LEU A 173 -18.96 -12.89 2.49
C LEU A 173 -20.27 -13.50 3.04
N LYS A 174 -21.42 -12.96 2.63
CA LYS A 174 -22.76 -13.42 3.04
C LYS A 174 -23.15 -14.76 2.43
N VAL A 175 -22.89 -14.93 1.13
CA VAL A 175 -23.24 -16.17 0.40
C VAL A 175 -22.48 -17.37 0.98
N HIS A 176 -21.22 -17.20 1.33
CA HIS A 176 -20.40 -18.25 1.94
C HIS A 176 -20.54 -18.32 3.48
N ARG A 177 -21.35 -17.45 4.09
CA ARG A 177 -21.57 -17.37 5.56
C ARG A 177 -20.27 -17.19 6.36
N PHE A 178 -19.37 -16.38 5.83
CA PHE A 178 -18.10 -16.07 6.48
C PHE A 178 -18.17 -14.87 7.43
N GLU A 179 -19.34 -14.23 7.57
CA GLU A 179 -19.53 -13.07 8.45
C GLU A 179 -19.17 -13.36 9.92
N ASP A 180 -19.53 -14.54 10.41
CA ASP A 180 -19.26 -14.98 11.79
C ASP A 180 -17.86 -15.62 11.96
N ALA A 181 -17.12 -15.80 10.87
CA ALA A 181 -15.79 -16.39 10.92
C ALA A 181 -14.77 -15.43 11.55
N PRO A 182 -13.71 -15.94 12.19
CA PRO A 182 -12.63 -15.11 12.71
C PRO A 182 -12.03 -14.21 11.63
N VAL A 183 -11.57 -13.02 12.02
CA VAL A 183 -10.99 -12.03 11.11
C VAL A 183 -9.78 -12.60 10.36
N GLU A 184 -9.00 -13.50 10.99
CA GLU A 184 -7.86 -14.15 10.32
C GLU A 184 -8.32 -15.02 9.15
N TYR A 185 -9.46 -15.71 9.30
CA TYR A 185 -10.03 -16.54 8.24
C TYR A 185 -10.57 -15.68 7.10
N GLN A 186 -11.31 -14.61 7.41
CA GLN A 186 -11.79 -13.66 6.41
C GLN A 186 -10.64 -13.01 5.63
N TYR A 187 -9.58 -12.58 6.33
CA TYR A 187 -8.39 -11.99 5.74
C TYR A 187 -7.62 -12.96 4.84
N THR A 188 -7.30 -14.15 5.34
CA THR A 188 -6.54 -15.16 4.57
C THR A 188 -7.31 -15.62 3.35
N THR A 189 -8.64 -15.71 3.45
CA THR A 189 -9.53 -16.02 2.33
C THR A 189 -9.50 -14.92 1.26
N ALA A 190 -9.65 -13.66 1.66
CA ALA A 190 -9.57 -12.53 0.74
C ALA A 190 -8.18 -12.38 0.09
N LEU A 191 -7.12 -12.65 0.86
CA LEU A 191 -5.74 -12.64 0.38
C LEU A 191 -5.48 -13.76 -0.63
N HIS A 192 -5.97 -14.96 -0.34
CA HIS A 192 -5.89 -16.10 -1.24
C HIS A 192 -6.59 -15.80 -2.57
N TRP A 193 -7.81 -15.27 -2.52
CA TRP A 193 -8.54 -14.81 -3.72
C TRP A 193 -7.72 -13.79 -4.51
N SER A 194 -7.16 -12.77 -3.85
CA SER A 194 -6.35 -11.76 -4.54
C SER A 194 -5.09 -12.33 -5.20
N LEU A 195 -4.44 -13.32 -4.59
CA LEU A 195 -3.22 -13.93 -5.14
C LEU A 195 -3.53 -14.80 -6.36
N LEU A 196 -4.68 -15.49 -6.37
CA LEU A 196 -5.12 -16.30 -7.51
C LEU A 196 -5.32 -15.49 -8.79
N GLN A 197 -5.62 -14.19 -8.67
CA GLN A 197 -5.75 -13.29 -9.82
C GLN A 197 -4.44 -13.16 -10.62
N PHE A 198 -3.29 -13.34 -9.97
CA PHE A 198 -1.99 -13.35 -10.65
C PHE A 198 -1.65 -14.73 -11.25
N ALA A 199 -2.31 -15.80 -10.80
CA ALA A 199 -2.05 -17.19 -11.20
C ALA A 199 -3.04 -17.75 -12.25
N GLY A 200 -4.09 -17.01 -12.60
CA GLY A 200 -5.06 -17.41 -13.62
C GLY A 200 -6.46 -17.79 -13.12
N GLY A 201 -6.80 -17.49 -11.85
CA GLY A 201 -8.18 -17.31 -11.41
C GLY A 201 -9.06 -18.57 -11.31
N THR A 202 -8.56 -19.69 -10.80
CA THR A 202 -9.45 -20.77 -10.34
C THR A 202 -9.99 -20.44 -8.96
N ASP A 203 -10.95 -19.52 -8.95
CA ASP A 203 -11.50 -18.97 -7.70
C ASP A 203 -12.58 -19.90 -7.12
N GLU A 204 -12.43 -20.29 -5.85
CA GLU A 204 -13.53 -20.86 -5.06
C GLU A 204 -14.60 -19.82 -4.73
N ILE A 205 -14.23 -18.52 -4.76
CA ILE A 205 -15.07 -17.40 -4.34
C ILE A 205 -15.33 -16.51 -5.55
N VAL A 206 -16.58 -16.47 -5.98
CA VAL A 206 -16.99 -15.70 -7.15
C VAL A 206 -17.77 -14.43 -6.75
N PRO A 207 -17.64 -13.34 -7.50
CA PRO A 207 -18.40 -12.11 -7.25
C PRO A 207 -19.91 -12.35 -7.43
N GLN A 208 -20.69 -11.93 -6.45
CA GLN A 208 -22.13 -12.18 -6.33
C GLN A 208 -22.98 -11.01 -6.82
N ASN A 209 -22.40 -9.81 -6.94
CA ASN A 209 -23.09 -8.62 -7.42
C ASN A 209 -22.28 -7.82 -8.46
N THR A 210 -22.94 -6.87 -9.11
CA THR A 210 -22.32 -6.05 -10.19
C THR A 210 -21.12 -5.25 -9.70
N GLY A 211 -21.12 -4.75 -8.45
CA GLY A 211 -20.01 -3.98 -7.89
C GLY A 211 -18.77 -4.85 -7.70
N GLU A 212 -18.97 -6.03 -7.08
CA GLU A 212 -17.93 -7.05 -6.92
C GLU A 212 -17.41 -7.53 -8.28
N ARG A 213 -18.30 -7.74 -9.26
CA ARG A 213 -17.93 -8.19 -10.62
C ARG A 213 -17.08 -7.14 -11.33
N LEU A 214 -17.47 -5.87 -11.29
CA LEU A 214 -16.72 -4.78 -11.91
C LEU A 214 -15.33 -4.64 -11.28
N TYR A 215 -15.25 -4.75 -9.95
CA TYR A 215 -13.98 -4.77 -9.23
C TYR A 215 -13.10 -5.95 -9.64
N ALA A 216 -13.64 -7.17 -9.68
CA ALA A 216 -12.92 -8.37 -10.09
C ALA A 216 -12.38 -8.26 -11.52
N VAL A 217 -13.16 -7.72 -12.47
CA VAL A 217 -12.70 -7.47 -13.86
C VAL A 217 -11.52 -6.50 -13.88
N GLY A 218 -11.60 -5.39 -13.12
CA GLY A 218 -10.51 -4.43 -13.02
C GLY A 218 -9.24 -5.03 -12.44
N VAL A 219 -9.37 -5.81 -11.36
CA VAL A 219 -8.26 -6.53 -10.72
C VAL A 219 -7.64 -7.55 -11.67
N PHE A 220 -8.46 -8.29 -12.43
CA PHE A 220 -7.96 -9.29 -13.38
C PHE A 220 -7.08 -8.65 -14.47
N ILE A 221 -7.53 -7.54 -15.06
CA ILE A 221 -6.73 -6.80 -16.06
C ILE A 221 -5.41 -6.30 -15.44
N LEU A 222 -5.48 -5.71 -14.24
CA LEU A 222 -4.31 -5.22 -13.53
C LEU A 222 -3.32 -6.37 -13.23
N ALA A 223 -3.81 -7.48 -12.70
CA ALA A 223 -3.01 -8.65 -12.36
C ALA A 223 -2.33 -9.25 -13.60
N PHE A 224 -3.06 -9.36 -14.73
CA PHE A 224 -2.50 -9.83 -15.99
C PHE A 224 -1.34 -8.95 -16.49
N VAL A 225 -1.52 -7.63 -16.48
CA VAL A 225 -0.47 -6.68 -16.89
C VAL A 225 0.75 -6.77 -15.97
N LEU A 226 0.54 -6.80 -14.65
CA LEU A 226 1.62 -6.89 -13.67
C LEU A 226 2.36 -8.22 -13.74
N ALA A 227 1.65 -9.34 -13.90
CA ALA A 227 2.25 -10.66 -14.07
C ALA A 227 3.11 -10.72 -15.35
N SER A 228 2.62 -10.12 -16.45
CA SER A 228 3.40 -10.01 -17.70
C SER A 228 4.68 -9.20 -17.51
N ILE A 229 4.61 -8.07 -16.81
CA ILE A 229 5.79 -7.26 -16.47
C ILE A 229 6.75 -8.03 -15.57
N PHE A 230 6.23 -8.75 -14.58
CA PHE A 230 7.04 -9.57 -13.67
C PHE A 230 7.82 -10.64 -14.42
N VAL A 231 7.15 -11.42 -15.28
CA VAL A 231 7.81 -12.44 -16.12
C VAL A 231 8.87 -11.79 -17.01
N GLY A 232 8.58 -10.67 -17.67
CA GLY A 232 9.55 -9.95 -18.50
C GLY A 232 10.79 -9.48 -17.71
N ARG A 233 10.59 -8.96 -16.49
CA ARG A 233 11.67 -8.54 -15.60
C ARG A 233 12.50 -9.72 -15.10
N LEU A 234 11.85 -10.82 -14.76
CA LEU A 234 12.51 -12.05 -14.32
C LEU A 234 13.39 -12.62 -15.42
N THR A 235 12.87 -12.74 -16.65
CA THR A 235 13.64 -13.22 -17.81
C THR A 235 14.82 -12.32 -18.10
N SER A 236 14.64 -10.99 -18.11
CA SER A 236 15.73 -10.04 -18.30
C SER A 236 16.82 -10.18 -17.23
N SER A 237 16.41 -10.37 -15.97
CA SER A 237 17.32 -10.53 -14.83
C SER A 237 18.11 -11.84 -14.92
N MET A 238 17.44 -12.94 -15.28
CA MET A 238 18.09 -14.24 -15.51
C MET A 238 19.11 -14.17 -16.66
N THR A 239 18.75 -13.55 -17.79
CA THR A 239 19.68 -13.36 -18.92
C THR A 239 20.90 -12.55 -18.50
N GLN A 240 20.71 -11.46 -17.74
CA GLN A 240 21.82 -10.66 -17.22
C GLN A 240 22.74 -11.48 -16.30
N LEU A 241 22.16 -12.28 -15.39
CA LEU A 241 22.93 -13.12 -14.48
C LEU A 241 23.73 -14.20 -15.24
N HIS A 242 23.16 -14.82 -16.27
CA HIS A 242 23.88 -15.76 -17.13
C HIS A 242 25.04 -15.10 -17.88
N MET A 243 24.85 -13.89 -18.41
CA MET A 243 25.93 -13.15 -19.09
C MET A 243 27.08 -12.82 -18.13
N LEU A 244 26.79 -12.45 -16.88
CA LEU A 244 27.81 -12.22 -15.86
C LEU A 244 28.57 -13.50 -15.51
N SER A 245 27.86 -14.60 -15.29
CA SER A 245 28.46 -15.89 -15.00
C SER A 245 29.40 -16.37 -16.12
N ASN A 246 29.03 -16.17 -17.39
CA ASN A 246 29.87 -16.57 -18.53
C ASN A 246 31.13 -15.71 -18.64
N LYS A 247 31.03 -14.40 -18.41
CA LYS A 247 32.20 -13.50 -18.40
C LYS A 247 33.21 -13.87 -17.32
N ASP A 248 32.75 -14.33 -16.16
CA ASP A 248 33.65 -14.77 -15.10
C ASP A 248 34.38 -16.05 -15.50
N ILE A 249 33.70 -17.01 -16.15
CA ILE A 249 34.33 -18.23 -16.69
C ILE A 249 35.42 -17.91 -17.72
N GLU A 250 35.15 -16.98 -18.65
CA GLU A 250 36.12 -16.55 -19.67
C GLU A 250 37.37 -15.88 -19.08
N LYS A 251 37.28 -15.25 -17.91
CA LYS A 251 38.47 -14.65 -17.23
C LYS A 251 39.40 -15.68 -16.60
N PHE A 252 38.94 -16.91 -16.38
CA PHE A 252 39.73 -17.98 -15.75
C PHE A 252 40.32 -18.98 -16.76
N GLN A 253 40.05 -18.80 -18.06
CA GLN A 253 40.68 -19.53 -19.17
C GLN A 253 41.81 -18.72 -19.78
#